data_AF-A0A8H8U3F0-F1
#
_entry.id   AF-A0A8H8U3F0-F1
#
_cell.length_a   1.000
_cell.length_b   1.000
_cell.length_c   1.000
_cell.angle_alpha   90.00
_cell.angle_beta   90.00
_cell.angle_gamma   90.00
#
_symmetry.space_group_name_H-M   'P 1'
#
loop_
_entity.id
_entity.type
_entity.pdbx_description
1 polymer ?
#
loop_
_entity_poly.entity_id
_entity_poly.type
_entity_poly.pdbx_seq_one_letter_code
_entity_poly.pdbx_strand_id
1 'polypeptide(L)'
;MTDISENTEVKVAVEALIAADIFVNSYYKTWNKESGGKELSHFYVKVNPESPLKPDITINGNIVEDPTDLEGLHRSQPSKTHYEVEAFDCQVVNTNFTVGAPETLLEGNPAGKKMSILVMVSGSVKYADAEETRGFVDNVLLVPNWDITKKNEKEKKKWLVQSQTFRLKNQRSSDDVDHMLEDRNHTMLREGSRTKLSVKKYGPGIPPNSTRIDSFE
;
A
#
# COMPACT_ATOMS: atom_id res chain seq x y z
N MET A 1 10.31 33.90 -0.03
CA MET A 1 10.87 32.64 0.49
C MET A 1 11.22 32.89 1.94
N THR A 2 10.46 32.33 2.88
CA THR A 2 10.84 32.32 4.29
C THR A 2 11.88 31.24 4.48
N ASP A 3 13.11 31.61 4.86
CA ASP A 3 14.15 30.65 5.27
C ASP A 3 13.64 29.85 6.46
N ILE A 4 13.28 28.60 6.20
CA ILE A 4 13.00 27.63 7.26
C ILE A 4 14.36 27.30 7.86
N SER A 5 14.52 27.47 9.18
CA SER A 5 15.78 27.11 9.82
C SER A 5 16.05 25.62 9.62
N GLU A 6 17.29 25.23 9.30
CA GLU A 6 17.74 23.84 9.12
C GLU A 6 17.25 22.91 10.26
N ASN A 7 17.21 23.43 11.49
CA ASN A 7 16.72 22.72 12.67
C ASN A 7 15.23 22.32 12.56
N THR A 8 14.41 23.12 11.88
CA THR A 8 13.00 22.80 11.61
C THR A 8 12.88 21.69 10.57
N GLU A 9 13.68 21.73 9.51
CA GLU A 9 13.65 20.69 8.46
C GLU A 9 14.04 19.33 9.02
N VAL A 10 15.10 19.28 9.85
CA VAL A 10 15.53 18.07 10.55
C VAL A 10 14.42 17.53 11.45
N LYS A 11 13.74 18.40 12.22
CA LYS A 11 12.62 17.97 13.08
C LYS A 11 11.46 17.37 12.28
N VAL A 12 11.12 17.97 11.16
CA VAL A 12 10.04 17.50 10.28
C VAL A 12 10.40 16.13 9.69
N ALA A 13 11.65 15.95 9.23
CA ALA A 13 12.13 14.66 8.73
C ALA A 13 12.13 13.57 9.80
N VAL A 14 12.58 13.88 11.02
CA VAL A 14 12.57 12.94 12.15
C VAL A 14 11.15 12.52 12.53
N GLU A 15 10.20 13.46 12.63
CA GLU A 15 8.80 13.13 12.92
C GLU A 15 8.19 12.27 11.79
N ALA A 16 8.57 12.51 10.53
CA ALA A 16 8.10 11.71 9.40
C ALA A 16 8.61 10.27 9.48
N LEU A 17 9.87 10.07 9.84
CA LEU A 17 10.46 8.75 10.03
C LEU A 17 9.79 7.99 11.19
N ILE A 18 9.53 8.66 12.32
CA ILE A 18 8.81 8.07 13.45
C ILE A 18 7.39 7.65 13.04
N ALA A 19 6.69 8.49 12.27
CA ALA A 19 5.36 8.18 11.75
C ALA A 19 5.37 6.95 10.83
N ALA A 20 6.34 6.88 9.91
CA ALA A 20 6.52 5.77 9.00
C ALA A 20 6.83 4.47 9.76
N ASP A 21 7.76 4.48 10.71
CA ASP A 21 8.11 3.32 11.53
C ASP A 21 6.91 2.76 12.30
N ILE A 22 6.15 3.64 12.98
CA ILE A 22 4.93 3.24 13.70
C ILE A 22 3.91 2.62 12.74
N PHE A 23 3.69 3.24 11.57
CA PHE A 23 2.77 2.72 10.57
C PHE A 23 3.20 1.34 10.08
N VAL A 24 4.43 1.19 9.58
CA VAL A 24 4.96 -0.07 9.03
C VAL A 24 4.86 -1.18 10.07
N ASN A 25 5.38 -0.95 11.28
CA ASN A 25 5.39 -1.95 12.34
C ASN A 25 3.97 -2.37 12.77
N SER A 26 3.03 -1.43 12.82
CA SER A 26 1.65 -1.75 13.22
C SER A 26 0.84 -2.38 12.08
N TYR A 27 0.98 -1.89 10.84
CA TYR A 27 0.21 -2.34 9.68
C TYR A 27 0.55 -3.78 9.29
N TYR A 28 1.83 -4.11 9.10
CA TYR A 28 2.21 -5.47 8.72
C TYR A 28 2.07 -6.47 9.87
N LYS A 29 2.22 -6.02 11.13
CA LYS A 29 1.85 -6.83 12.29
C LYS A 29 0.36 -7.15 12.29
N THR A 30 -0.51 -6.21 11.91
CA THR A 30 -1.94 -6.48 11.77
C THR A 30 -2.23 -7.46 10.64
N TRP A 31 -1.61 -7.33 9.47
CA TRP A 31 -1.74 -8.31 8.38
C TRP A 31 -1.38 -9.74 8.83
N ASN A 32 -0.31 -9.87 9.62
CA ASN A 32 0.17 -11.18 10.10
C ASN A 32 -0.69 -11.80 11.22
N LYS A 33 -1.66 -11.07 11.78
CA LYS A 33 -2.62 -11.64 12.75
C LYS A 33 -3.77 -12.32 12.02
N GLU A 34 -4.17 -13.49 12.49
CA GLU A 34 -5.33 -14.21 11.96
C GLU A 34 -6.65 -13.40 12.06
N SER A 35 -6.83 -12.63 13.13
CA SER A 35 -7.99 -11.74 13.33
C SER A 35 -7.78 -10.31 12.82
N GLY A 36 -6.64 -10.03 12.17
CA GLY A 36 -6.21 -8.67 11.84
C GLY A 36 -7.05 -7.97 10.78
N GLY A 37 -7.76 -8.72 9.91
CA GLY A 37 -8.55 -8.16 8.82
C GLY A 37 -9.53 -7.05 9.24
N LYS A 38 -10.19 -7.21 10.40
CA LYS A 38 -11.13 -6.22 10.97
C LYS A 38 -10.46 -4.91 11.39
N GLU A 39 -9.17 -4.97 11.71
CA GLU A 39 -8.38 -3.80 12.17
C GLU A 39 -7.76 -3.03 10.99
N LEU A 40 -7.71 -3.61 9.79
CA LEU A 40 -7.04 -3.01 8.62
C LEU A 40 -7.70 -1.70 8.18
N SER A 41 -9.04 -1.65 8.17
CA SER A 41 -9.78 -0.43 7.80
C SER A 41 -9.47 0.76 8.72
N HIS A 42 -9.05 0.50 9.98
CA HIS A 42 -8.68 1.55 10.94
C HIS A 42 -7.38 2.28 10.62
N PHE A 43 -6.63 1.84 9.60
CA PHE A 43 -5.44 2.54 9.13
C PHE A 43 -5.75 3.64 8.12
N TYR A 44 -6.95 3.65 7.52
CA TYR A 44 -7.28 4.54 6.41
C TYR A 44 -8.09 5.74 6.85
N VAL A 45 -8.03 6.81 6.05
CA VAL A 45 -8.89 7.97 6.22
C VAL A 45 -10.36 7.55 6.12
N LYS A 46 -11.18 8.05 7.05
CA LYS A 46 -12.62 7.82 7.03
C LYS A 46 -13.29 8.85 6.13
N VAL A 47 -14.09 8.37 5.19
CA VAL A 47 -14.97 9.23 4.42
C VAL A 47 -15.94 9.91 5.38
N ASN A 48 -15.94 11.23 5.40
CA ASN A 48 -16.87 12.02 6.20
C ASN A 48 -17.34 13.25 5.40
N PRO A 49 -18.56 13.76 5.61
CA PRO A 49 -19.07 14.89 4.84
C PRO A 49 -18.30 16.20 5.04
N GLU A 50 -17.59 16.34 6.16
CA GLU A 50 -16.83 17.55 6.54
C GLU A 50 -15.43 17.60 5.91
N SER A 51 -14.97 16.50 5.31
CA SER A 51 -13.63 16.37 4.74
C SER A 51 -13.70 15.79 3.32
N PRO A 52 -12.99 16.40 2.36
CA PRO A 52 -12.94 15.86 1.00
C PRO A 52 -12.07 14.59 0.89
N LEU A 53 -11.40 14.17 1.96
CA LEU A 53 -10.49 13.03 1.95
C LEU A 53 -11.23 11.72 1.75
N LYS A 54 -10.76 10.93 0.78
CA LYS A 54 -11.19 9.57 0.52
C LYS A 54 -9.97 8.68 0.35
N PRO A 55 -10.03 7.42 0.82
CA PRO A 55 -8.95 6.46 0.60
C PRO A 55 -8.90 6.08 -0.88
N ASP A 56 -7.69 6.00 -1.44
CA ASP A 56 -7.42 5.48 -2.78
C ASP A 56 -6.49 4.27 -2.67
N ILE A 57 -7.04 3.07 -2.88
CA ILE A 57 -6.35 1.82 -2.59
C ILE A 57 -6.28 0.98 -3.85
N THR A 58 -5.06 0.62 -4.26
CA THR A 58 -4.80 -0.30 -5.36
C THR A 58 -3.93 -1.46 -4.90
N ILE A 59 -4.44 -2.69 -4.99
CA ILE A 59 -3.73 -3.91 -4.62
C ILE A 59 -3.56 -4.81 -5.84
N ASN A 60 -2.31 -5.05 -6.23
CA ASN A 60 -1.96 -5.82 -7.43
C ASN A 60 -2.65 -5.33 -8.71
N GLY A 61 -3.02 -4.03 -8.74
CA GLY A 61 -3.70 -3.39 -9.87
C GLY A 61 -5.23 -3.44 -9.81
N ASN A 62 -5.80 -4.05 -8.77
CA ASN A 62 -7.23 -4.00 -8.52
C ASN A 62 -7.53 -2.84 -7.56
N ILE A 63 -8.54 -2.05 -7.89
CA ILE A 63 -9.04 -0.96 -7.04
C ILE A 63 -9.84 -1.58 -5.89
N VAL A 64 -9.58 -1.11 -4.68
CA VAL A 64 -10.37 -1.42 -3.48
C VAL A 64 -11.12 -0.14 -3.11
N GLU A 65 -12.44 -0.13 -3.30
CA GLU A 65 -13.27 1.07 -3.15
C GLU A 65 -13.47 1.47 -1.69
N ASP A 66 -13.63 0.49 -0.79
CA ASP A 66 -13.81 0.72 0.64
C ASP A 66 -12.73 -0.03 1.45
N PRO A 67 -12.01 0.63 2.38
CA PRO A 67 -11.04 -0.03 3.26
C PRO A 67 -11.61 -1.21 4.08
N THR A 68 -12.92 -1.30 4.28
CA THR A 68 -13.57 -2.44 4.95
C THR A 68 -13.50 -3.72 4.12
N ASP A 69 -13.36 -3.62 2.80
CA ASP A 69 -13.19 -4.78 1.90
C ASP A 69 -11.85 -5.51 2.12
N LEU A 70 -10.88 -4.84 2.76
CA LEU A 70 -9.59 -5.45 3.13
C LEU A 70 -9.76 -6.61 4.10
N GLU A 71 -10.84 -6.66 4.91
CA GLU A 71 -11.14 -7.82 5.74
C GLU A 71 -11.41 -9.05 4.87
N GLY A 72 -12.17 -8.88 3.78
CA GLY A 72 -12.43 -9.93 2.80
C GLY A 72 -11.13 -10.41 2.14
N LEU A 73 -10.29 -9.46 1.73
CA LEU A 73 -8.98 -9.77 1.13
C LEU A 73 -8.09 -10.54 2.11
N HIS A 74 -8.01 -10.10 3.36
CA HIS A 74 -7.24 -10.77 4.43
C HIS A 74 -7.69 -12.21 4.64
N ARG A 75 -9.02 -12.45 4.74
CA ARG A 75 -9.58 -13.80 4.86
C ARG A 75 -9.35 -14.68 3.64
N SER A 76 -9.22 -14.09 2.45
CA SER A 76 -8.99 -14.84 1.22
C SER A 76 -7.54 -15.33 1.06
N GLN A 77 -6.62 -14.85 1.90
CA GLN A 77 -5.23 -15.27 1.84
C GLN A 77 -5.07 -16.72 2.32
N PRO A 78 -4.10 -17.47 1.76
CA PRO A 78 -3.73 -18.79 2.26
C PRO A 78 -3.45 -18.76 3.77
N SER A 79 -3.72 -19.89 4.43
CA SER A 79 -3.46 -20.02 5.86
C SER A 79 -1.98 -19.74 6.15
N LYS A 80 -1.69 -19.08 7.29
CA LYS A 80 -0.33 -18.70 7.70
C LYS A 80 0.44 -17.83 6.69
N THR A 81 -0.26 -17.02 5.90
CA THR A 81 0.39 -15.94 5.12
C THR A 81 1.17 -15.02 6.07
N HIS A 82 2.43 -14.72 5.73
CA HIS A 82 3.31 -13.92 6.57
C HIS A 82 4.08 -12.89 5.76
N TYR A 83 3.89 -11.62 6.09
CA TYR A 83 4.60 -10.48 5.55
C TYR A 83 5.81 -10.15 6.42
N GLU A 84 6.96 -10.04 5.78
CA GLU A 84 8.23 -9.67 6.39
C GLU A 84 8.72 -8.38 5.71
N VAL A 85 8.83 -7.30 6.48
CA VAL A 85 9.36 -6.02 5.98
C VAL A 85 10.88 -6.08 6.05
N GLU A 86 11.54 -5.85 4.92
CA GLU A 86 13.00 -5.88 4.82
C GLU A 86 13.58 -4.46 4.92
N ALA A 87 12.90 -3.48 4.30
CA ALA A 87 13.30 -2.08 4.34
C ALA A 87 12.09 -1.16 4.11
N PHE A 88 12.16 0.04 4.67
CA PHE A 88 11.28 1.14 4.31
C PHE A 88 12.06 2.45 4.30
N ASP A 89 11.56 3.41 3.53
CA ASP A 89 12.02 4.80 3.51
C ASP A 89 10.81 5.73 3.45
N CYS A 90 11.00 7.01 3.78
CA CYS A 90 9.93 7.98 3.73
C CYS A 90 10.38 9.38 3.31
N GLN A 91 9.47 10.09 2.64
CA GLN A 91 9.66 11.48 2.23
C GLN A 91 8.46 12.33 2.61
N VAL A 92 8.73 13.53 3.10
CA VAL A 92 7.68 14.54 3.33
C VAL A 92 7.27 15.14 1.98
N VAL A 93 6.00 14.98 1.62
CA VAL A 93 5.44 15.43 0.34
C VAL A 93 4.86 16.84 0.45
N ASN A 94 4.16 17.12 1.55
CA ASN A 94 3.61 18.43 1.85
C ASN A 94 3.94 18.77 3.31
N THR A 95 4.61 19.89 3.55
CA THR A 95 5.02 20.34 4.89
C THR A 95 3.93 21.12 5.62
N ASN A 96 2.78 21.40 4.98
CA ASN A 96 1.63 22.04 5.61
C ASN A 96 0.32 21.47 5.02
N PHE A 97 0.04 20.21 5.31
CA PHE A 97 -1.18 19.54 4.89
C PHE A 97 -2.38 20.07 5.70
N THR A 98 -3.33 20.72 5.02
CA THR A 98 -4.52 21.35 5.63
C THR A 98 -5.85 20.80 5.10
N VAL A 99 -5.81 19.82 4.20
CA VAL A 99 -7.02 19.24 3.62
C VAL A 99 -7.83 18.51 4.70
N GLY A 100 -9.09 18.90 4.88
CA GLY A 100 -9.95 18.37 5.94
C GLY A 100 -9.55 18.77 7.36
N ALA A 101 -8.62 19.72 7.52
CA ALA A 101 -8.22 20.22 8.83
C ALA A 101 -9.30 21.15 9.42
N PRO A 102 -9.55 21.09 10.73
CA PRO A 102 -10.36 22.09 11.43
C PRO A 102 -9.79 23.50 11.24
N GLU A 103 -10.66 24.52 11.19
CA GLU A 103 -10.25 25.93 10.99
C GLU A 103 -9.19 26.39 11.99
N THR A 104 -9.29 25.93 13.24
CA THR A 104 -8.35 26.23 14.33
C THR A 104 -6.93 25.73 14.08
N LEU A 105 -6.75 24.81 13.13
CA LEU A 105 -5.48 24.20 12.77
C LEU A 105 -4.97 24.63 11.40
N LEU A 106 -5.55 25.66 10.77
CA LEU A 106 -5.10 26.13 9.45
C LEU A 106 -3.79 26.93 9.51
N GLU A 107 -3.47 27.56 10.64
CA GLU A 107 -2.29 28.44 10.77
C GLU A 107 -0.99 27.70 11.15
N GLY A 108 0.13 28.08 10.53
CA GLY A 108 1.52 27.64 10.84
C GLY A 108 1.83 26.15 10.66
N ASN A 109 3.05 25.66 10.87
CA ASN A 109 3.30 24.23 11.17
C ASN A 109 4.59 24.08 12.03
N PRO A 110 4.63 24.69 13.22
CA PRO A 110 5.88 24.81 13.98
C PRO A 110 6.43 23.46 14.50
N ALA A 111 5.62 22.39 14.47
CA ALA A 111 5.97 21.08 15.03
C ALA A 111 6.03 19.95 14.00
N GLY A 112 5.91 20.23 12.70
CA GLY A 112 5.90 19.18 11.67
C GLY A 112 4.67 18.25 11.72
N LYS A 113 3.66 18.56 12.52
CA LYS A 113 2.49 17.70 12.74
C LYS A 113 1.45 17.77 11.63
N LYS A 114 1.57 18.76 10.74
CA LYS A 114 0.67 18.99 9.61
C LYS A 114 1.41 18.70 8.31
N MET A 115 1.86 17.48 8.12
CA MET A 115 2.52 17.07 6.88
C MET A 115 1.80 15.92 6.21
N SER A 116 2.10 15.65 4.94
CA SER A 116 1.81 14.35 4.33
C SER A 116 3.12 13.66 4.00
N ILE A 117 3.15 12.34 4.17
CA ILE A 117 4.38 11.54 4.12
C ILE A 117 4.17 10.41 3.12
N LEU A 118 5.02 10.33 2.10
CA LEU A 118 5.11 9.14 1.26
C LEU A 118 6.02 8.14 1.96
N VAL A 119 5.51 6.94 2.23
CA VAL A 119 6.23 5.80 2.79
C VAL A 119 6.38 4.77 1.69
N MET A 120 7.61 4.31 1.45
CA MET A 120 7.93 3.28 0.47
C MET A 120 8.44 2.06 1.24
N VAL A 121 7.71 0.96 1.15
CA VAL A 121 8.03 -0.28 1.85
C VAL A 121 8.41 -1.35 0.84
N SER A 122 9.44 -2.13 1.16
CA SER A 122 9.80 -3.34 0.45
C SER A 122 10.01 -4.49 1.42
N GLY A 123 9.64 -5.67 0.97
CA GLY A 123 9.80 -6.88 1.77
C GLY A 123 9.42 -8.11 0.99
N SER A 124 9.08 -9.16 1.73
CA SER A 124 8.63 -10.43 1.18
C SER A 124 7.38 -10.94 1.87
N VAL A 125 6.59 -11.74 1.15
CA VAL A 125 5.43 -12.45 1.66
C VAL A 125 5.63 -13.95 1.42
N LYS A 126 5.38 -14.73 2.48
CA LYS A 126 5.42 -16.19 2.49
C LYS A 126 3.98 -16.69 2.58
N TYR A 127 3.58 -17.55 1.66
CA TYR A 127 2.27 -18.21 1.68
C TYR A 127 2.49 -19.66 2.09
N ALA A 128 1.91 -20.16 3.20
CA ALA A 128 2.32 -21.49 3.69
C ALA A 128 1.97 -22.66 2.77
N ASP A 129 1.00 -22.48 1.88
CA ASP A 129 0.61 -23.49 0.89
C ASP A 129 1.47 -23.42 -0.39
N ALA A 130 2.37 -22.44 -0.48
CA ALA A 130 3.37 -22.33 -1.53
C ALA A 130 4.77 -22.39 -0.91
N GLU A 131 5.66 -23.25 -1.40
CA GLU A 131 7.09 -23.15 -1.08
C GLU A 131 7.73 -21.84 -1.58
N GLU A 132 6.92 -20.94 -2.15
CA GLU A 132 7.34 -19.73 -2.82
C GLU A 132 7.23 -18.51 -1.91
N THR A 133 8.38 -17.85 -1.69
CA THR A 133 8.45 -16.50 -1.10
C THR A 133 8.44 -15.47 -2.21
N ARG A 134 7.53 -14.50 -2.17
CA ARG A 134 7.45 -13.43 -3.17
C ARG A 134 7.86 -12.09 -2.58
N GLY A 135 8.68 -11.34 -3.30
CA GLY A 135 8.94 -9.95 -2.94
C GLY A 135 7.70 -9.08 -3.13
N PHE A 136 7.59 -7.98 -2.39
CA PHE A 136 6.58 -6.95 -2.62
C PHE A 136 7.18 -5.54 -2.55
N VAL A 137 6.42 -4.59 -3.08
CA VAL A 137 6.57 -3.16 -2.82
C VAL A 137 5.22 -2.59 -2.43
N ASP A 138 5.22 -1.62 -1.52
CA ASP A 138 4.02 -0.94 -1.04
C ASP A 138 4.34 0.55 -0.89
N ASN A 139 3.58 1.39 -1.59
CA ASN A 139 3.73 2.84 -1.53
C ASN A 139 2.50 3.41 -0.86
N VAL A 140 2.69 4.13 0.24
CA VAL A 140 1.62 4.59 1.12
C VAL A 140 1.76 6.09 1.36
N LEU A 141 0.71 6.86 1.10
CA LEU A 141 0.63 8.27 1.46
C LEU A 141 -0.10 8.40 2.81
N LEU A 142 0.64 8.79 3.85
CA LEU A 142 0.12 9.10 5.16
C LEU A 142 -0.26 10.58 5.27
N VAL A 143 -1.39 10.83 5.92
CA VAL A 143 -1.89 12.17 6.25
C VAL A 143 -2.26 12.27 7.74
N PRO A 144 -2.33 13.48 8.31
CA PRO A 144 -2.64 13.64 9.73
C PRO A 144 -4.06 13.16 10.05
N ASN A 145 -4.21 12.53 11.21
CA ASN A 145 -5.53 12.17 11.73
C ASN A 145 -6.16 13.34 12.50
N TRP A 146 -7.01 14.10 11.82
CA TRP A 146 -7.70 15.25 12.40
C TRP A 146 -8.75 14.88 13.47
N ASP A 147 -9.15 13.61 13.60
CA ASP A 147 -10.11 13.21 14.63
C ASP A 147 -9.46 13.13 16.02
N ILE A 148 -8.14 12.96 16.09
CA ILE A 148 -7.39 12.86 17.35
C ILE A 148 -7.17 14.23 17.96
N THR A 149 -7.20 15.30 17.17
CA THR A 149 -7.09 16.66 17.72
C THR A 149 -8.37 17.11 18.44
N LYS A 150 -9.49 16.41 18.23
CA LYS A 150 -10.79 16.71 18.87
C LYS A 150 -10.94 16.10 20.27
N LYS A 151 -10.17 15.06 20.65
CA LYS A 151 -10.21 14.43 21.98
C LYS A 151 -8.82 13.97 22.40
N ASN A 152 -8.42 14.19 23.66
CA ASN A 152 -7.15 13.78 24.28
C ASN A 152 -6.99 12.23 24.40
N GLU A 153 -7.21 11.51 23.32
CA GLU A 153 -7.10 10.06 23.27
C GLU A 153 -5.69 9.68 22.82
N LYS A 154 -4.84 9.39 23.82
CA LYS A 154 -3.44 8.98 23.64
C LYS A 154 -3.28 7.67 22.83
N GLU A 155 -4.37 6.94 22.56
CA GLU A 155 -4.36 5.60 21.98
C GLU A 155 -4.73 5.53 20.49
N LYS A 156 -5.16 6.63 19.86
CA LYS A 156 -5.53 6.63 18.45
C LYS A 156 -4.33 6.86 17.52
N LYS A 157 -4.37 6.28 16.31
CA LYS A 157 -3.30 6.41 15.29
C LYS A 157 -3.19 7.83 14.76
N LYS A 158 -2.08 8.53 15.06
CA LYS A 158 -1.81 9.92 14.64
C LYS A 158 -1.82 10.14 13.13
N TRP A 159 -1.57 9.10 12.35
CA TRP A 159 -1.42 9.12 10.90
C TRP A 159 -2.36 8.10 10.28
N LEU A 160 -3.01 8.48 9.18
CA LEU A 160 -3.92 7.64 8.41
C LEU A 160 -3.47 7.55 6.96
N VAL A 161 -3.76 6.43 6.32
CA VAL A 161 -3.52 6.19 4.90
C VAL A 161 -4.56 6.91 4.06
N GLN A 162 -4.12 7.85 3.23
CA GLN A 162 -4.95 8.46 2.19
C GLN A 162 -4.85 7.67 0.88
N SER A 163 -3.66 7.23 0.50
CA SER A 163 -3.46 6.47 -0.74
C SER A 163 -2.50 5.32 -0.53
N GLN A 164 -2.74 4.20 -1.20
CA GLN A 164 -1.89 3.03 -1.17
C GLN A 164 -1.83 2.34 -2.53
N THR A 165 -0.62 1.97 -2.95
CA THR A 165 -0.39 1.07 -4.08
C THR A 165 0.51 -0.09 -3.66
N PHE A 166 -0.07 -1.28 -3.55
CA PHE A 166 0.63 -2.52 -3.24
C PHE A 166 0.84 -3.35 -4.51
N ARG A 167 2.05 -3.89 -4.69
CA ARG A 167 2.39 -4.82 -5.78
C ARG A 167 3.29 -5.94 -5.30
N LEU A 168 2.92 -7.18 -5.63
CA LEU A 168 3.86 -8.29 -5.63
C LEU A 168 4.88 -8.12 -6.75
N LYS A 169 6.16 -8.36 -6.46
CA LYS A 169 7.21 -8.51 -7.45
C LYS A 169 7.05 -9.91 -8.06
N ASN A 170 7.00 -9.99 -9.39
CA ASN A 170 7.13 -11.28 -10.04
C ASN A 170 8.53 -11.82 -9.77
N GLN A 171 8.66 -13.06 -9.32
CA GLN A 171 9.93 -13.75 -9.42
C GLN A 171 10.26 -13.82 -10.92
N ARG A 172 11.41 -13.26 -11.34
CA ARG A 172 12.03 -13.75 -12.57
C ARG A 172 12.39 -15.19 -12.27
N SER A 173 11.75 -16.13 -12.96
CA SER A 173 12.22 -17.51 -12.88
C SER A 173 13.67 -17.53 -13.37
N SER A 174 14.55 -18.28 -12.70
CA SER A 174 15.89 -18.56 -13.25
C SER A 174 15.80 -19.12 -14.67
N ASP A 175 14.70 -19.81 -14.96
CA ASP A 175 14.41 -20.47 -16.23
C ASP A 175 14.23 -19.47 -17.39
N ASP A 176 13.83 -18.22 -17.10
CA ASP A 176 13.70 -17.17 -18.13
C ASP A 176 15.07 -16.66 -18.62
N VAL A 177 16.14 -16.84 -17.84
CA VAL A 177 17.50 -16.41 -18.25
C VAL A 177 18.15 -17.45 -19.15
N ASP A 178 17.93 -18.74 -18.89
CA ASP A 178 18.47 -19.83 -19.70
C ASP A 178 17.80 -19.88 -21.09
N HIS A 179 16.48 -19.66 -21.17
CA HIS A 179 15.80 -19.60 -22.48
C HIS A 179 16.26 -18.42 -23.34
N MET A 180 16.66 -17.28 -22.75
CA MET A 180 17.19 -16.15 -23.53
C MET A 180 18.62 -16.35 -24.02
N LEU A 181 19.40 -17.21 -23.37
CA LEU A 181 20.75 -17.58 -23.82
C LEU A 181 20.70 -18.65 -24.92
N GLU A 182 19.72 -19.56 -24.90
CA GLU A 182 19.49 -20.52 -25.99
C GLU A 182 18.81 -19.89 -27.22
N ASP A 183 17.87 -18.96 -27.03
CA ASP A 183 17.20 -18.27 -28.16
C ASP A 183 18.16 -17.36 -28.95
N ARG A 184 19.19 -16.79 -28.32
CA ARG A 184 20.23 -16.05 -29.06
C ARG A 184 21.04 -16.93 -30.00
N ASN A 185 21.21 -18.21 -29.68
CA ASN A 185 21.90 -19.16 -30.56
C ASN A 185 20.99 -19.71 -31.67
N HIS A 186 19.66 -19.76 -31.45
CA HIS A 186 18.71 -20.24 -32.46
C HIS A 186 18.14 -19.16 -33.39
N THR A 187 18.16 -17.88 -33.00
CA THR A 187 17.59 -16.77 -33.80
C THR A 187 18.41 -16.45 -35.06
N MET A 188 19.64 -16.96 -35.20
CA MET A 188 20.45 -16.79 -36.42
C MET A 188 20.09 -17.76 -37.57
N LEU A 189 19.16 -18.71 -37.39
CA LEU A 189 18.94 -19.77 -38.40
C LEU A 189 17.50 -19.99 -38.90
N ARG A 190 16.48 -19.29 -38.42
CA ARG A 190 15.12 -19.45 -38.97
C ARG A 190 14.30 -18.16 -38.97
N GLU A 191 14.55 -17.30 -39.95
CA GLU A 191 13.49 -16.42 -40.44
C GLU A 191 12.43 -17.27 -41.14
N GLY A 192 11.17 -17.11 -40.71
CA GLY A 192 10.02 -17.62 -41.44
C GLY A 192 9.17 -18.64 -40.70
N SER A 193 8.51 -18.24 -39.61
CA SER A 193 7.15 -18.71 -39.26
C SER A 193 6.56 -17.91 -38.11
N ARG A 194 5.46 -17.19 -38.38
CA ARG A 194 4.62 -16.57 -37.35
C ARG A 194 3.89 -17.67 -36.59
N THR A 195 4.21 -17.85 -35.31
CA THR A 195 3.41 -18.66 -34.39
C THR A 195 2.80 -17.76 -33.31
N LYS A 196 1.50 -17.95 -33.07
CA LYS A 196 0.65 -17.14 -32.17
C LYS A 196 1.18 -17.20 -30.72
N LEU A 197 1.35 -16.03 -30.11
CA LEU A 197 1.55 -15.88 -28.66
C LEU A 197 0.30 -16.37 -27.91
N SER A 198 0.42 -17.50 -27.20
CA SER A 198 -0.57 -17.88 -26.19
C SER A 198 -0.26 -17.16 -24.88
N VAL A 199 -1.16 -16.30 -24.43
CA VAL A 199 -1.07 -15.66 -23.11
C VAL A 199 -1.40 -16.72 -22.05
N LYS A 200 -0.40 -17.17 -21.27
CA LYS A 200 -0.61 -17.94 -20.04
C LYS A 200 -1.20 -17.01 -18.98
N LYS A 201 -2.42 -17.30 -18.50
CA LYS A 201 -2.99 -16.72 -17.29
C LYS A 201 -2.27 -17.33 -16.07
N TYR A 202 -1.70 -16.50 -15.20
CA TYR A 202 -1.08 -16.92 -13.95
C TYR A 202 -1.89 -16.44 -12.73
N GLY A 203 -2.22 -17.37 -11.83
CA GLY A 203 -2.51 -17.11 -10.39
C GLY A 203 -3.90 -16.55 -10.05
N PRO A 204 -4.41 -16.79 -8.82
CA PRO A 204 -5.84 -16.89 -8.56
C PRO A 204 -6.52 -15.53 -8.70
N GLY A 205 -7.29 -15.40 -9.77
CA GLY A 205 -8.29 -14.37 -9.88
C GLY A 205 -9.31 -14.56 -8.76
N ILE A 206 -9.56 -13.49 -8.01
CA ILE A 206 -10.81 -13.32 -7.28
C ILE A 206 -11.94 -13.58 -8.30
N PRO A 207 -12.89 -14.48 -8.04
CA PRO A 207 -13.94 -14.77 -9.01
C PRO A 207 -14.74 -13.48 -9.27
N PRO A 208 -15.04 -13.15 -10.55
CA PRO A 208 -15.92 -12.04 -10.84
C PRO A 208 -17.30 -12.37 -10.26
N ASN A 209 -17.86 -11.44 -9.48
CA ASN A 209 -19.26 -11.51 -9.07
C ASN A 209 -20.13 -11.55 -10.34
N SER A 210 -20.67 -12.73 -10.63
CA SER A 210 -21.69 -12.93 -11.64
C SER A 210 -23.02 -12.40 -11.10
N THR A 211 -23.30 -11.12 -11.29
CA THR A 211 -24.69 -10.63 -11.28
C THR A 211 -25.32 -11.03 -12.62
N ARG A 212 -25.85 -12.26 -12.68
CA ARG A 212 -26.73 -12.68 -13.76
C ARG A 212 -28.09 -12.05 -13.48
N ILE A 213 -28.42 -11.00 -14.21
CA ILE A 213 -29.78 -10.49 -14.30
C ILE A 213 -30.53 -11.50 -15.17
N ASP A 214 -31.24 -12.42 -14.53
CA ASP A 214 -32.25 -13.20 -15.23
C ASP A 214 -33.42 -12.26 -15.54
N SER A 215 -33.52 -11.92 -16.82
CA SER A 215 -34.74 -11.42 -17.45
C SER A 215 -35.88 -12.41 -17.19
N PHE A 216 -36.88 -11.99 -16.44
CA PHE A 216 -38.20 -12.61 -16.45
C PHE A 216 -39.10 -11.83 -17.41
N GLU A 217 -39.87 -12.61 -18.17
CA GLU A 217 -40.93 -12.24 -19.11
C GLU A 217 -41.97 -11.28 -18.54
#